data_AF-A0A3C0G832-F1
#
_entry.id   AF-A0A3C0G832-F1
#
_cell.length_a   1.000
_cell.length_b   1.000
_cell.length_c   1.000
_cell.angle_alpha   90.00
_cell.angle_beta   90.00
_cell.angle_gamma   90.00
#
_symmetry.space_group_name_H-M   'P 1'
#
loop_
_entity.id
_entity.type
_entity.pdbx_description
1 polymer ?
#
loop_
_entity_poly.entity_id
_entity_poly.type
_entity_poly.pdbx_seq_one_letter_code
_entity_poly.pdbx_strand_id
1 'polypeptide(L)'
;QGILGVVLKMADKGISVTCLSQTFAPLPQYEQKFKDVKFRSPVKTGNFQKFYAQLKNTKNVTYFINNDIHSKYIIIDNLLIYCSYNFTPTQFIYLDDVNIPTFKNMPNVSYTGIHCEVGMHVVIKDRKIIKSFEANVANIKNKKQTIQVK
;
A
#
# COMPACT_ATOMS: atom_id res chain seq x y z
N GLN A 1 8.49 -11.01 8.84
CA GLN A 1 8.57 -9.53 8.94
C GLN A 1 8.66 -8.99 7.51
N GLY A 2 7.89 -7.97 7.14
CA GLY A 2 7.84 -7.42 5.77
C GLY A 2 7.91 -5.88 5.77
N ILE A 3 7.85 -5.26 4.59
CA ILE A 3 8.07 -3.81 4.42
C ILE A 3 7.18 -2.93 5.32
N LEU A 4 5.90 -3.26 5.45
CA LEU A 4 4.97 -2.54 6.32
C LEU A 4 5.38 -2.58 7.81
N GLY A 5 5.95 -3.71 8.25
CA GLY A 5 6.48 -3.83 9.61
C GLY A 5 7.75 -3.00 9.83
N VAL A 6 8.58 -2.86 8.79
CA VAL A 6 9.77 -1.98 8.85
C VAL A 6 9.34 -0.52 8.95
N VAL A 7 8.33 -0.09 8.18
CA VAL A 7 7.77 1.27 8.24
C VAL A 7 7.31 1.62 9.65
N LEU A 8 6.53 0.74 10.29
CA LEU A 8 6.06 0.94 11.66
C LEU A 8 7.22 1.02 12.66
N LYS A 9 8.19 0.11 12.56
CA LYS A 9 9.39 0.11 13.41
C LYS A 9 10.19 1.41 13.30
N MET A 10 10.32 1.97 12.09
CA MET A 10 11.05 3.23 11.90
C MET A 10 10.26 4.41 12.46
N ALA A 11 8.93 4.41 12.32
CA ALA A 11 8.09 5.43 12.92
C ALA A 11 8.13 5.39 14.46
N ASP A 12 8.16 4.21 15.08
CA ASP A 12 8.34 4.04 16.53
C ASP A 12 9.72 4.57 17.01
N LYS A 13 10.72 4.57 16.12
CA LYS A 13 12.05 5.16 16.38
C LYS A 13 12.12 6.68 16.21
N GLY A 14 11.01 7.35 15.90
CA GLY A 14 10.98 8.81 15.75
C GLY A 14 10.93 9.32 14.32
N ILE A 15 11.01 8.44 13.30
CA ILE A 15 10.95 8.89 11.90
C ILE A 15 9.51 9.28 11.54
N SER A 16 9.34 10.45 10.95
CA SER A 16 8.03 10.87 10.43
C SER A 16 7.68 10.08 9.17
N VAL A 17 6.54 9.41 9.19
CA VAL A 17 6.05 8.59 8.07
C VAL A 17 4.70 9.14 7.60
N THR A 18 4.59 9.31 6.28
CA THR A 18 3.31 9.55 5.61
C THR A 18 2.97 8.35 4.74
N CYS A 19 1.85 7.71 5.04
CA CYS A 19 1.27 6.67 4.19
C CYS A 19 0.20 7.29 3.29
N LEU A 20 0.22 6.95 2.00
CA LEU A 20 -0.78 7.35 1.03
C LEU A 20 -1.19 6.11 0.22
N SER A 21 -2.45 5.70 0.31
CA SER A 21 -2.92 4.42 -0.24
C SER A 21 -4.24 4.57 -0.99
N GLN A 22 -4.44 3.71 -1.98
CA GLN A 22 -5.75 3.48 -2.61
C GLN A 22 -6.63 2.53 -1.79
N THR A 23 -5.97 1.63 -1.05
CA THR A 23 -6.61 0.52 -0.34
C THR A 23 -6.70 0.81 1.14
N PHE A 24 -7.89 0.60 1.72
CA PHE A 24 -8.15 0.77 3.13
C PHE A 24 -9.13 -0.28 3.63
N ALA A 25 -8.89 -0.77 4.85
CA ALA A 25 -9.83 -1.61 5.57
C ALA A 25 -10.02 -1.00 6.97
N PRO A 26 -11.16 -0.34 7.25
CA PRO A 26 -11.42 0.20 8.58
C PRO A 26 -11.48 -0.94 9.60
N LEU A 27 -11.14 -0.63 10.85
CA LEU A 27 -11.41 -1.58 11.95
C LEU A 27 -12.92 -1.71 12.13
N PRO A 28 -13.44 -2.86 12.60
CA PRO A 28 -14.89 -3.10 12.72
C PRO A 28 -15.64 -1.98 13.44
N GLN A 29 -15.08 -1.45 14.53
CA GLN A 29 -15.68 -0.36 15.31
C GLN A 29 -15.74 0.99 14.59
N TYR A 30 -15.08 1.13 13.43
CA TYR A 30 -15.07 2.35 12.62
C TYR A 30 -15.72 2.17 11.25
N GLU A 31 -16.24 0.99 10.90
CA GLU A 31 -16.85 0.73 9.59
C GLU A 31 -17.94 1.75 9.26
N GLN A 32 -18.82 2.05 10.22
CA GLN A 32 -19.91 3.00 10.02
C GLN A 32 -19.43 4.42 9.69
N LYS A 33 -18.27 4.85 10.22
CA LYS A 33 -17.67 6.17 9.91
C LYS A 33 -17.27 6.27 8.44
N PHE A 34 -16.99 5.14 7.83
CA PHE A 34 -16.37 5.02 6.50
C PHE A 34 -17.31 4.42 5.46
N LYS A 35 -18.58 4.17 5.81
CA LYS A 35 -19.57 3.47 4.98
C LYS A 35 -19.82 4.13 3.61
N ASP A 36 -19.81 5.46 3.57
CA ASP A 36 -20.11 6.24 2.35
C ASP A 36 -18.85 6.53 1.52
N VAL A 37 -17.69 6.08 2.00
CA VAL A 37 -16.43 6.29 1.32
C VAL A 37 -16.07 5.07 0.49
N LYS A 38 -15.92 5.27 -0.82
CA LYS A 38 -15.52 4.24 -1.76
C LYS A 38 -14.01 3.99 -1.66
N PHE A 39 -13.62 3.01 -0.86
CA PHE A 39 -12.26 2.50 -0.82
C PHE A 39 -12.12 1.21 -1.60
N ARG A 40 -10.94 0.96 -2.18
CA ARG A 40 -10.58 -0.39 -2.60
C ARG A 40 -10.36 -1.23 -1.33
N SER A 41 -11.12 -2.31 -1.19
CA SER A 41 -10.93 -3.26 -0.09
C SER A 41 -9.87 -4.30 -0.47
N PRO A 42 -8.91 -4.61 0.43
CA PRO A 42 -7.95 -5.68 0.19
C PRO A 42 -8.63 -7.04 0.29
N VAL A 43 -8.15 -8.02 -0.48
CA VAL A 43 -8.66 -9.41 -0.44
C VAL A 43 -8.49 -10.04 0.95
N LYS A 44 -7.39 -9.72 1.66
CA LYS A 44 -7.10 -10.17 3.03
C LYS A 44 -7.41 -9.07 4.06
N THR A 45 -8.69 -8.71 4.20
CA THR A 45 -9.17 -7.63 5.08
C THR A 45 -8.61 -7.71 6.50
N GLY A 46 -8.65 -8.88 7.14
CA GLY A 46 -8.20 -9.05 8.53
C GLY A 46 -6.72 -8.72 8.76
N ASN A 47 -5.83 -9.06 7.82
CA ASN A 47 -4.41 -8.71 7.94
C ASN A 47 -4.18 -7.20 7.76
N PHE A 48 -4.93 -6.57 6.87
CA PHE A 48 -4.85 -5.13 6.66
C PHE A 48 -5.41 -4.34 7.85
N GLN A 49 -6.48 -4.84 8.47
CA GLN A 49 -7.01 -4.29 9.73
C GLN A 49 -5.99 -4.40 10.87
N LYS A 50 -5.27 -5.52 11.02
CA LYS A 50 -4.19 -5.66 12.01
C LYS A 50 -3.08 -4.63 11.77
N PHE A 51 -2.64 -4.46 10.53
CA PHE A 51 -1.67 -3.43 10.16
C PHE A 51 -2.18 -2.03 10.51
N TYR A 52 -3.42 -1.70 10.14
CA TYR A 52 -4.01 -0.40 10.44
C TYR A 52 -4.17 -0.17 11.95
N ALA A 53 -4.52 -1.19 12.73
CA ALA A 53 -4.58 -1.10 14.19
C ALA A 53 -3.21 -0.73 14.79
N GLN A 54 -2.13 -1.36 14.33
CA GLN A 54 -0.77 -1.03 14.75
C GLN A 54 -0.39 0.38 14.32
N LEU A 55 -0.62 0.70 13.03
CA LEU A 55 -0.36 2.02 12.47
C LEU A 55 -1.09 3.11 13.26
N LYS A 56 -2.35 2.88 13.67
CA LYS A 56 -3.15 3.82 14.46
C LYS A 56 -2.52 4.14 15.82
N ASN A 57 -1.79 3.21 16.42
CA ASN A 57 -1.15 3.42 17.72
C ASN A 57 0.26 4.06 17.62
N THR A 58 0.88 4.10 16.44
CA THR A 58 2.23 4.68 16.26
C THR A 58 2.25 6.20 16.07
N LYS A 59 2.81 6.97 17.01
CA LYS A 59 2.70 8.45 17.02
C LYS A 59 3.16 9.16 15.73
N ASN A 60 4.27 8.74 15.13
CA ASN A 60 4.90 9.46 14.02
C ASN A 60 4.40 9.02 12.63
N VAL A 61 3.13 8.65 12.52
CA VAL A 61 2.52 8.24 11.25
C VAL A 61 1.28 9.06 10.97
N THR A 62 1.19 9.58 9.74
CA THR A 62 -0.06 10.07 9.14
C THR A 62 -0.50 9.13 8.03
N TYR A 63 -1.80 8.96 7.86
CA TYR A 63 -2.32 8.04 6.85
C TYR A 63 -3.48 8.64 6.07
N PHE A 64 -3.29 8.72 4.76
CA PHE A 64 -4.23 9.25 3.79
C PHE A 64 -4.69 8.17 2.82
N ILE A 65 -5.98 8.21 2.49
CA ILE A 65 -6.58 7.34 1.49
C ILE A 65 -7.12 8.18 0.34
N ASN A 66 -6.81 7.78 -0.90
CA ASN A 66 -7.33 8.40 -2.12
C ASN A 66 -7.46 7.34 -3.22
N ASN A 67 -8.67 7.22 -3.78
CA ASN A 67 -9.00 6.15 -4.74
C ASN A 67 -8.40 6.35 -6.14
N ASP A 68 -7.92 7.55 -6.46
CA ASP A 68 -7.37 7.92 -7.77
C ASP A 68 -5.86 7.62 -7.87
N ILE A 69 -5.26 7.04 -6.83
CA ILE A 69 -3.83 6.75 -6.80
C ILE A 69 -3.56 5.34 -7.33
N HIS A 70 -2.71 5.25 -8.34
CA HIS A 70 -2.15 3.98 -8.83
C HIS A 70 -0.61 3.92 -8.78
N SER A 71 0.04 5.06 -8.50
CA SER A 71 1.50 5.18 -8.41
C SER A 71 2.03 4.49 -7.15
N LYS A 72 3.20 3.83 -7.27
CA LYS A 72 3.82 3.06 -6.19
C LYS A 72 5.26 3.52 -6.04
N TYR A 73 5.56 4.12 -4.90
CA TYR A 73 6.88 4.64 -4.62
C TYR A 73 7.09 4.86 -3.12
N ILE A 74 8.36 5.02 -2.75
CA ILE A 74 8.81 5.38 -1.41
C ILE A 74 9.80 6.53 -1.55
N ILE A 75 9.61 7.59 -0.75
CA ILE A 75 10.57 8.69 -0.62
C ILE A 75 11.21 8.56 0.77
N ILE A 76 12.54 8.55 0.82
CA ILE A 76 13.34 8.52 2.05
C ILE A 76 14.41 9.60 1.91
N ASP A 77 14.25 10.70 2.63
CA ASP A 77 15.14 11.86 2.59
C ASP A 77 15.43 12.31 1.13
N ASN A 78 16.62 11.99 0.63
CA ASN A 78 17.09 12.35 -0.72
C ASN A 78 17.05 11.16 -1.70
N LEU A 79 16.15 10.21 -1.49
CA LEU A 79 16.06 9.00 -2.29
C LEU A 79 14.59 8.68 -2.62
N LEU A 80 14.32 8.46 -3.91
CA LEU A 80 13.03 7.99 -4.42
C LEU A 80 13.19 6.59 -4.98
N ILE A 81 12.39 5.64 -4.48
CA ILE A 81 12.23 4.31 -5.07
C ILE A 81 10.88 4.31 -5.77
N TYR A 82 10.86 4.23 -7.10
CA TYR A 82 9.62 4.11 -7.88
C TYR A 82 9.52 2.70 -8.46
N CYS A 83 8.34 2.07 -8.41
CA CYS A 83 8.16 0.70 -8.86
C CYS A 83 6.86 0.44 -9.61
N SER A 84 6.84 -0.62 -10.43
CA SER A 84 5.64 -1.10 -11.12
C SER A 84 4.76 -2.01 -10.24
N TYR A 85 5.37 -2.67 -9.26
CA TYR A 85 4.74 -3.71 -8.45
C TYR A 85 4.12 -3.19 -7.15
N ASN A 86 3.10 -3.90 -6.66
CA ASN A 86 2.56 -3.69 -5.32
C ASN A 86 3.53 -4.19 -4.24
N PHE A 87 3.48 -3.57 -3.06
CA PHE A 87 4.26 -4.03 -1.89
C PHE A 87 3.59 -5.23 -1.21
N THR A 88 3.31 -6.30 -1.97
CA THR A 88 2.68 -7.53 -1.48
C THR A 88 3.63 -8.71 -1.66
N PRO A 89 3.63 -9.70 -0.73
CA PRO A 89 4.54 -10.84 -0.83
C PRO A 89 4.50 -11.56 -2.19
N THR A 90 3.32 -11.67 -2.81
CA THR A 90 3.12 -12.30 -4.13
C THR A 90 3.98 -11.68 -5.24
N GLN A 91 4.30 -10.38 -5.13
CA GLN A 91 5.09 -9.66 -6.13
C GLN A 91 6.60 -9.84 -5.93
N PHE A 92 7.01 -10.43 -4.80
CA PHE A 92 8.42 -10.70 -4.45
C PHE A 92 8.72 -12.18 -4.27
N ILE A 93 7.72 -13.05 -4.43
CA ILE A 93 7.85 -14.49 -4.27
C ILE A 93 7.63 -15.11 -5.64
N TYR A 94 8.62 -15.87 -6.08
CA TYR A 94 8.44 -16.84 -7.15
C TYR A 94 7.73 -18.06 -6.56
N LEU A 95 6.61 -18.48 -7.17
CA LEU A 95 5.91 -19.69 -6.77
C LEU A 95 6.02 -20.70 -7.92
N ASP A 96 6.90 -21.69 -7.76
CA ASP A 96 7.15 -22.75 -8.74
C ASP A 96 5.88 -23.54 -9.10
N ASP A 97 5.05 -23.86 -8.10
CA ASP A 97 3.87 -24.72 -8.25
C ASP A 97 2.59 -24.05 -7.73
N VAL A 98 2.07 -23.07 -8.46
CA VAL A 98 0.72 -22.57 -8.19
C VAL A 98 -0.30 -23.50 -8.82
N ASN A 99 -1.07 -24.19 -7.98
CA ASN A 99 -2.22 -24.99 -8.38
C ASN A 99 -3.54 -24.31 -7.93
N ILE A 100 -4.32 -23.84 -8.91
CA ILE A 100 -5.67 -23.32 -8.72
C ILE A 100 -6.63 -24.32 -9.37
N PRO A 101 -7.29 -25.17 -8.57
CA PRO A 101 -8.14 -26.23 -9.12
C PRO A 101 -9.39 -25.68 -9.81
N THR A 102 -9.93 -24.55 -9.34
CA THR A 102 -11.10 -23.89 -9.93
C THR A 102 -11.05 -22.37 -9.70
N PHE A 103 -11.56 -21.58 -10.65
CA PHE A 103 -11.73 -20.14 -10.48
C PHE A 103 -13.19 -19.80 -10.13
N LYS A 104 -13.40 -18.90 -9.15
CA LYS A 104 -14.74 -18.51 -8.64
C LYS A 104 -15.74 -18.11 -9.74
N ASN A 105 -15.27 -17.40 -10.76
CA ASN A 105 -16.12 -16.91 -11.86
C ASN A 105 -15.99 -17.75 -13.15
N MET A 106 -15.12 -18.78 -13.14
CA MET A 106 -14.86 -19.68 -14.27
C MET A 106 -14.63 -21.09 -13.71
N PRO A 107 -15.69 -21.74 -13.18
CA PRO A 107 -15.54 -22.97 -12.39
C PRO A 107 -14.97 -24.15 -13.19
N ASN A 108 -15.04 -24.08 -14.53
CA ASN A 108 -14.52 -25.12 -15.44
C ASN A 108 -13.06 -24.87 -15.86
N VAL A 109 -12.39 -23.88 -15.29
CA VAL A 109 -10.99 -23.54 -15.59
C VAL A 109 -10.13 -23.85 -14.36
N SER A 110 -8.98 -24.48 -14.60
CA SER A 110 -7.94 -24.70 -13.60
C SER A 110 -6.62 -24.09 -14.10
N TYR A 111 -5.68 -23.87 -13.18
CA TYR A 111 -4.34 -23.41 -13.50
C TYR A 111 -3.33 -24.23 -12.71
N THR A 112 -2.32 -24.75 -13.38
CA THR A 112 -1.16 -25.37 -12.75
C THR A 112 0.07 -24.87 -13.47
N GLY A 113 0.96 -24.20 -12.75
CA GLY A 113 2.20 -23.70 -13.32
C GLY A 113 2.88 -22.66 -12.44
N ILE A 114 3.92 -22.08 -13.01
CA ILE A 114 4.75 -21.07 -12.35
C ILE A 114 4.03 -19.73 -12.38
N HIS A 115 3.76 -19.17 -11.20
CA HIS A 115 3.32 -17.79 -11.08
C HIS A 115 4.53 -16.88 -10.85
N CYS A 116 4.78 -15.99 -11.82
CA CYS A 116 5.81 -14.98 -11.74
C CYS A 116 5.24 -13.61 -12.15
N GLU A 117 5.48 -12.59 -11.32
CA GLU A 117 5.20 -11.20 -11.66
C GLU A 117 6.54 -10.49 -11.95
N VAL A 118 6.66 -9.88 -13.14
CA VAL A 118 7.86 -9.10 -13.49
C VAL A 118 7.73 -7.69 -12.91
N GLY A 119 8.43 -7.48 -11.80
CA GLY A 119 8.53 -6.18 -11.15
C GLY A 119 9.75 -5.39 -11.63
N MET A 120 9.59 -4.09 -11.88
CA MET A 120 10.70 -3.17 -12.10
C MET A 120 10.68 -2.09 -11.03
N HIS A 121 11.86 -1.67 -10.59
CA HIS A 121 12.01 -0.46 -9.80
C HIS A 121 13.23 0.33 -10.25
N VAL A 122 13.18 1.63 -10.00
CA VAL A 122 14.30 2.54 -10.21
C VAL A 122 14.56 3.31 -8.92
N VAL A 123 15.84 3.52 -8.62
CA VAL A 123 16.29 4.34 -7.50
C VAL A 123 16.80 5.66 -8.05
N ILE A 124 16.12 6.73 -7.67
CA ILE A 124 16.37 8.09 -8.16
C ILE A 124 16.91 8.93 -7.01
N LYS A 125 18.06 9.57 -7.25
CA LYS A 125 18.71 10.52 -6.31
C LYS A 125 18.69 11.97 -6.83
N ASP A 126 18.09 12.21 -7.99
CA ASP A 126 17.95 13.55 -8.54
C ASP A 126 16.98 14.38 -7.68
N ARG A 127 17.50 15.47 -7.10
CA ARG A 127 16.74 16.32 -6.17
C ARG A 127 15.57 17.03 -6.83
N LYS A 128 15.64 17.38 -8.11
CA LYS A 128 14.52 18.03 -8.80
C LYS A 128 13.35 17.06 -8.95
N ILE A 129 13.64 15.83 -9.36
CA ILE A 129 12.61 14.78 -9.49
C ILE A 129 12.00 14.47 -8.12
N ILE A 130 12.81 14.29 -7.08
CA ILE A 130 12.32 14.02 -5.72
C ILE A 130 11.37 15.13 -5.24
N LYS A 131 11.76 16.40 -5.40
CA LYS A 131 10.90 17.54 -5.03
C LYS A 131 9.59 17.57 -5.80
N SER A 132 9.57 17.19 -7.07
CA SER A 132 8.33 17.08 -7.84
C SER A 132 7.40 16.01 -7.28
N PHE A 133 7.95 14.87 -6.85
CA PHE A 133 7.17 13.81 -6.18
C PHE A 133 6.64 14.27 -4.81
N GLU A 134 7.45 14.93 -4.00
CA GLU A 134 7.02 15.49 -2.71
C GLU A 134 5.89 16.53 -2.88
N ALA A 135 6.03 17.43 -3.85
CA ALA A 135 5.00 18.40 -4.19
C ALA A 135 3.69 17.74 -4.66
N ASN A 136 3.81 16.66 -5.44
CA ASN A 136 2.64 15.86 -5.85
C ASN A 136 1.98 15.17 -4.66
N VAL A 137 2.74 14.61 -3.71
CA VAL A 137 2.19 14.05 -2.45
C VAL A 137 1.41 15.13 -1.69
N ALA A 138 2.02 16.31 -1.51
CA ALA A 138 1.39 17.43 -0.83
C ALA A 138 0.08 17.86 -1.52
N ASN A 139 0.08 17.95 -2.85
CA ASN A 139 -1.12 18.25 -3.64
C ASN A 139 -2.20 17.19 -3.42
N ILE A 140 -1.86 15.91 -3.55
CA ILE A 140 -2.81 14.81 -3.37
C ILE A 140 -3.44 14.85 -1.97
N LYS A 141 -2.65 15.08 -0.92
CA LYS A 141 -3.16 15.20 0.46
C LYS A 141 -4.23 16.27 0.62
N ASN A 142 -4.16 17.35 -0.17
CA ASN A 142 -5.08 18.48 -0.11
C ASN A 142 -6.30 18.33 -1.04
N LYS A 143 -6.39 17.25 -1.83
CA LYS A 143 -7.54 17.00 -2.71
C LYS A 143 -8.78 16.63 -1.89
N LYS A 144 -9.95 17.11 -2.33
CA LYS A 144 -11.25 16.89 -1.65
C LYS A 144 -11.59 15.41 -1.46
N GLN A 145 -11.18 14.55 -2.40
CA GLN A 145 -11.41 13.11 -2.34
C GLN A 145 -10.38 12.35 -1.49
N THR A 146 -9.36 13.03 -0.96
CA THR A 146 -8.37 12.42 -0.06
C THR A 146 -8.85 12.52 1.37
N ILE A 147 -8.83 11.38 2.07
CA ILE A 147 -9.31 11.29 3.44
C ILE A 147 -8.16 10.92 4.35
N GLN A 148 -7.92 11.75 5.36
CA GLN A 148 -7.01 11.41 6.44
C GLN A 148 -7.71 10.46 7.42
N VAL A 149 -7.19 9.24 7.53
CA VAL A 149 -7.69 8.22 8.47
C VAL A 149 -6.87 8.18 9.75
N LYS A 150 -5.69 8.83 9.74
CA LYS A 150 -4.86 9.11 10.91
C LYS A 150 -4.10 10.42 10.74
#